data_AF-A0AAW2BYW1-F1
#
_entry.id   AF-A0AAW2BYW1-F1
#
_cell.length_a   1.000
_cell.length_b   1.000
_cell.length_c   1.000
_cell.angle_alpha   90.00
_cell.angle_beta   90.00
_cell.angle_gamma   90.00
#
_symmetry.space_group_name_H-M   'P 1'
#
loop_
_entity.id
_entity.type
_entity.pdbx_description
1 polymer ?
#
loop_
_entity_poly.entity_id
_entity_poly.type
_entity_poly.pdbx_seq_one_letter_code
_entity_poly.pdbx_strand_id
1 'polypeptide(L)'
;MDSVYWKHSKDGNYTVKSAYKVARSLLKKEEWVEPSSSGRVGVNRVWAVLWRLRIPNKIKVFGWRACHDILPTRRNLKKKRVLLEDLFPFCSSFQESTIHVLWECKAAQDIWHGSTKALQKCGIGQTDFVALLEYLLDRLEKTEVELMMMQAWLIWNQRNRVVHGGQFLEPGWLNKRAAKLLEEF
;
A
#
# COMPACT_ATOMS: atom_id res chain seq x y z
N MET A 1 -41.71 25.92 -30.99
CA MET A 1 -41.16 26.10 -29.63
C MET A 1 -39.94 25.21 -29.53
N ASP A 2 -38.77 25.79 -29.25
CA ASP A 2 -37.57 25.01 -29.00
C ASP A 2 -37.61 24.44 -27.58
N SER A 3 -37.26 23.15 -27.44
CA SER A 3 -37.23 22.44 -26.16
C SER A 3 -35.87 21.80 -25.96
N VAL A 4 -35.28 22.00 -24.79
CA VAL A 4 -33.99 21.41 -24.42
C VAL A 4 -34.23 19.99 -23.93
N TYR A 5 -33.63 19.00 -24.58
CA TYR A 5 -33.71 17.60 -24.17
C TYR A 5 -32.32 17.04 -23.89
N TRP A 6 -32.24 16.18 -22.87
CA TRP A 6 -31.05 15.45 -22.52
C TRP A 6 -30.90 14.23 -23.42
N LYS A 7 -30.02 14.34 -24.43
CA LYS A 7 -29.76 13.29 -25.45
C LYS A 7 -29.36 11.92 -24.89
N HIS A 8 -29.00 11.84 -23.60
CA HIS A 8 -28.58 10.61 -22.93
C HIS A 8 -29.64 10.05 -21.96
N SER A 9 -30.90 10.48 -22.09
CA SER A 9 -32.06 9.82 -21.47
C SER A 9 -33.16 9.56 -22.49
N LYS A 10 -33.85 8.43 -22.35
CA LYS A 10 -34.90 7.97 -23.29
C LYS A 10 -36.15 8.84 -23.25
N ASP A 11 -36.40 9.45 -22.10
CA ASP A 11 -37.50 10.38 -21.82
C ASP A 11 -37.08 11.86 -21.99
N GLY A 12 -35.84 12.11 -22.46
CA GLY A 12 -35.32 13.47 -22.65
C GLY A 12 -35.02 14.24 -21.37
N ASN A 13 -35.28 13.67 -20.19
CA ASN A 13 -35.07 14.34 -18.91
C ASN A 13 -33.63 14.21 -18.41
N TYR A 14 -33.13 15.29 -17.82
CA TYR A 14 -31.85 15.27 -17.14
C TYR A 14 -31.98 14.63 -15.74
N THR A 15 -31.06 13.73 -15.41
CA THR A 15 -30.90 13.23 -14.03
C THR A 15 -29.43 13.15 -13.67
N VAL A 16 -29.11 13.28 -12.38
CA VAL A 16 -27.73 13.08 -11.87
C VAL A 16 -27.19 11.71 -12.29
N LYS A 17 -28.05 10.68 -12.34
CA LYS A 17 -27.69 9.31 -12.75
C LYS A 17 -27.33 9.21 -14.23
N SER A 18 -28.09 9.87 -15.13
CA SER A 18 -27.78 9.87 -16.57
C SER A 18 -26.57 10.73 -16.88
N ALA A 19 -26.42 11.87 -16.22
CA ALA A 19 -25.24 12.72 -16.28
C ALA A 19 -23.97 11.98 -15.81
N TYR A 20 -24.04 11.27 -14.68
CA TYR A 20 -22.92 10.48 -14.15
C TYR A 20 -22.49 9.38 -15.11
N LYS A 21 -23.44 8.69 -15.77
CA LYS A 21 -23.12 7.68 -16.80
C LYS A 21 -22.37 8.28 -17.98
N VAL A 22 -22.79 9.47 -18.43
CA VAL A 22 -22.14 10.19 -19.53
C VAL A 22 -20.75 10.65 -19.12
N ALA A 23 -20.62 11.32 -17.98
CA ALA A 23 -19.33 11.72 -17.42
C ALA A 23 -18.38 10.53 -17.32
N ARG A 24 -18.84 9.39 -16.79
CA ARG A 24 -18.04 8.17 -16.70
C ARG A 24 -17.64 7.59 -18.06
N SER A 25 -18.50 7.68 -19.07
CA SER A 25 -18.18 7.24 -20.44
C SER A 25 -17.15 8.16 -21.13
N LEU A 26 -17.19 9.47 -20.86
CA LEU A 26 -16.23 10.45 -21.38
C LEU A 26 -14.87 10.32 -20.68
N LEU A 27 -14.87 10.17 -19.35
CA LEU A 27 -13.67 9.91 -18.54
C LEU A 27 -12.99 8.56 -18.86
N LYS A 28 -13.73 7.60 -19.44
CA LYS A 28 -13.13 6.36 -19.97
C LYS A 28 -12.46 6.54 -21.34
N LYS A 29 -12.82 7.60 -22.07
CA LYS A 29 -12.36 7.86 -23.44
C LYS A 29 -11.15 8.78 -23.49
N GLU A 30 -10.96 9.62 -22.48
CA GLU A 30 -9.77 10.42 -22.23
C GLU A 30 -9.04 9.83 -21.01
N GLU A 31 -7.82 9.35 -21.17
CA GLU A 31 -7.01 8.68 -20.12
C GLU A 31 -7.21 9.22 -18.70
N TRP A 32 -8.06 8.54 -17.93
CA TRP A 32 -8.00 8.50 -16.49
C TRP A 32 -8.06 7.04 -16.07
N VAL A 33 -6.96 6.57 -15.48
CA VAL A 33 -6.90 5.32 -14.73
C VAL A 33 -7.96 5.41 -13.63
N GLU A 34 -9.18 4.95 -13.91
CA GLU A 34 -10.07 4.50 -12.85
C GLU A 34 -9.29 3.41 -12.08
N PRO A 35 -9.37 3.35 -10.74
CA PRO A 35 -9.00 2.13 -10.02
C PRO A 35 -10.05 1.10 -10.40
N SER A 36 -9.89 0.55 -11.59
CA SER A 36 -10.74 -0.47 -12.14
C SER A 36 -10.43 -1.71 -11.31
N SER A 37 -11.44 -2.23 -10.62
CA SER A 37 -11.45 -3.57 -10.02
C SER A 37 -11.35 -4.69 -11.07
N SER A 38 -10.87 -4.37 -12.28
CA SER A 38 -10.60 -5.26 -13.39
C SER A 38 -9.10 -5.38 -13.70
N GLY A 39 -8.21 -4.81 -12.88
CA GLY A 39 -6.76 -4.93 -13.03
C GLY A 39 -6.18 -6.03 -12.15
N ARG A 40 -5.86 -7.19 -12.74
CA ARG A 40 -5.19 -8.37 -12.15
C ARG A 40 -6.01 -9.11 -11.08
N VAL A 41 -6.33 -10.38 -11.32
CA VAL A 41 -7.02 -11.29 -10.37
C VAL A 41 -6.42 -11.22 -8.97
N GLY A 42 -5.10 -11.06 -8.86
CA GLY A 42 -4.39 -10.95 -7.59
C GLY A 42 -4.67 -9.67 -6.80
N VAL A 43 -4.86 -8.51 -7.43
CA VAL A 43 -5.18 -7.24 -6.73
C VAL A 43 -6.53 -7.33 -6.01
N ASN A 44 -7.53 -7.94 -6.67
CA ASN A 44 -8.84 -8.16 -6.06
C ASN A 44 -8.76 -9.11 -4.84
N ARG A 45 -7.91 -10.14 -4.90
CA ARG A 45 -7.65 -11.04 -3.78
C ARG A 45 -6.97 -10.30 -2.62
N VAL A 46 -5.94 -9.50 -2.89
CA VAL A 46 -5.23 -8.70 -1.87
C VAL A 46 -6.21 -7.81 -1.12
N TRP A 47 -7.11 -7.12 -1.83
CA TRP A 47 -8.13 -6.29 -1.19
C TRP A 47 -9.11 -7.08 -0.33
N ALA A 48 -9.63 -8.19 -0.85
CA ALA A 48 -10.55 -9.03 -0.09
C ALA A 48 -9.93 -9.51 1.22
N VAL A 49 -8.64 -9.88 1.21
CA VAL A 49 -7.93 -10.33 2.41
C VAL A 49 -7.62 -9.17 3.34
N LEU A 50 -7.02 -8.08 2.85
CA LEU A 50 -6.59 -6.93 3.64
C LEU A 50 -7.72 -6.38 4.52
N TRP A 51 -8.93 -6.26 3.96
CA TRP A 51 -10.07 -5.72 4.70
C TRP A 51 -10.65 -6.71 5.74
N ARG A 52 -10.40 -8.03 5.58
CA ARG A 52 -10.82 -9.10 6.51
C ARG A 52 -9.83 -9.39 7.64
N LEU A 53 -8.63 -8.80 7.60
CA LEU A 53 -7.65 -8.92 8.68
C LEU A 53 -8.18 -8.32 9.99
N ARG A 54 -7.87 -8.95 11.13
CA ARG A 54 -8.07 -8.42 12.47
C ARG A 54 -6.86 -7.58 12.86
N ILE A 55 -6.77 -6.41 12.24
CA ILE A 55 -5.77 -5.38 12.57
C ILE A 55 -6.44 -4.01 12.62
N PRO A 56 -5.87 -3.03 13.34
CA PRO A 56 -6.38 -1.67 13.38
C PRO A 56 -6.62 -1.07 11.98
N ASN A 57 -7.73 -0.34 11.81
CA ASN A 57 -8.09 0.27 10.52
C ASN A 57 -6.99 1.19 9.96
N LYS A 58 -6.24 1.88 10.83
CA LYS A 58 -5.07 2.69 10.41
C LYS A 58 -4.01 1.87 9.67
N ILE A 59 -3.84 0.60 10.02
CA ILE A 59 -2.87 -0.31 9.42
C ILE A 59 -3.42 -0.89 8.12
N LYS A 60 -4.73 -1.14 8.03
CA LYS A 60 -5.39 -1.47 6.75
C LYS A 60 -5.23 -0.33 5.74
N VAL A 61 -5.46 0.91 6.16
CA VAL A 61 -5.26 2.10 5.31
C VAL A 61 -3.80 2.27 4.92
N PHE A 62 -2.86 2.01 5.83
CA PHE A 62 -1.44 1.96 5.50
C PHE A 62 -1.13 0.91 4.42
N GLY A 63 -1.63 -0.32 4.58
CA GLY A 63 -1.47 -1.40 3.60
C GLY A 63 -2.03 -1.02 2.23
N TRP A 64 -3.23 -0.44 2.21
CA TRP A 64 -3.84 0.09 1.00
C TRP A 64 -2.96 1.15 0.32
N ARG A 65 -2.43 2.12 1.08
CA ARG A 65 -1.49 3.13 0.56
C ARG A 65 -0.18 2.52 0.04
N ALA A 66 0.32 1.48 0.70
CA ALA A 66 1.54 0.77 0.30
C ALA A 66 1.32 0.04 -1.03
N CYS A 67 0.21 -0.68 -1.18
CA CYS A 67 -0.18 -1.35 -2.41
C CYS A 67 -0.40 -0.38 -3.58
N HIS A 68 -0.89 0.82 -3.31
CA HIS A 68 -1.04 1.86 -4.34
C HIS A 68 0.26 2.64 -4.64
N ASP A 69 1.38 2.31 -3.99
CA ASP A 69 2.65 3.04 -4.07
C ASP A 69 2.49 4.55 -3.86
N ILE A 70 1.64 4.96 -2.90
CA ILE A 70 1.38 6.38 -2.59
C ILE A 70 1.94 6.81 -1.22
N LEU A 71 2.70 5.94 -0.56
CA LEU A 71 3.47 6.34 0.63
C LEU A 71 4.52 7.41 0.24
N PRO A 72 4.82 8.38 1.14
CA PRO A 72 5.80 9.44 0.91
C PRO A 72 7.25 8.93 1.03
N THR A 73 7.57 7.92 0.23
CA THR A 73 8.95 7.47 -0.02
C THR A 73 9.69 8.53 -0.82
N ARG A 74 11.03 8.59 -0.75
CA ARG A 74 11.77 9.58 -1.55
C ARG A 74 11.52 9.45 -3.05
N ARG A 75 11.35 8.24 -3.59
CA ARG A 75 10.93 8.02 -4.99
C ARG A 75 9.64 8.76 -5.32
N ASN A 76 8.63 8.64 -4.47
CA ASN A 76 7.33 9.26 -4.71
C ASN A 76 7.34 10.77 -4.45
N LEU A 77 8.13 11.25 -3.49
CA LEU A 77 8.33 12.67 -3.25
C LEU A 77 9.08 13.35 -4.41
N LYS A 78 10.08 12.68 -5.00
CA LYS A 78 10.79 13.16 -6.20
C LYS A 78 9.87 13.22 -7.41
N LYS A 79 9.04 12.19 -7.65
CA LYS A 79 7.98 12.23 -8.69
C LYS A 79 7.04 13.43 -8.53
N LYS A 80 6.75 13.81 -7.28
CA LYS A 80 5.92 14.98 -6.93
C LYS A 80 6.71 16.30 -6.87
N ARG A 81 8.00 16.31 -7.22
CA ARG A 81 8.90 17.47 -7.18
C ARG A 81 9.04 18.11 -5.80
N VAL A 82 8.82 17.34 -4.73
CA VAL A 82 9.01 17.78 -3.33
C VAL A 82 10.47 17.69 -2.89
N LEU A 83 11.19 16.68 -3.40
CA LEU A 83 12.61 16.46 -3.11
C LEU A 83 13.41 16.42 -4.41
N LEU A 84 14.65 16.92 -4.37
CA LEU A 84 15.60 16.89 -5.48
C LEU A 84 16.36 15.55 -5.55
N GLU A 85 16.63 14.93 -4.39
CA GLU A 85 17.39 13.68 -4.27
C GLU A 85 16.52 12.52 -3.73
N ASP A 86 16.83 11.30 -4.16
CA ASP A 86 16.08 10.08 -3.85
C ASP A 86 16.88 9.00 -3.09
N LEU A 87 18.10 9.31 -2.65
CA LEU A 87 18.94 8.41 -1.86
C LEU A 87 18.39 8.25 -0.44
N PHE A 88 18.28 7.03 0.07
CA PHE A 88 17.75 6.78 1.41
C PHE A 88 18.84 6.91 2.48
N PRO A 89 18.60 7.57 3.64
CA PRO A 89 19.62 7.72 4.68
C PRO A 89 20.18 6.41 5.25
N PHE A 90 19.41 5.32 5.18
CA PHE A 90 19.84 4.00 5.67
C PHE A 90 20.37 3.07 4.57
N CYS A 91 20.06 3.36 3.31
CA CYS A 91 20.50 2.56 2.19
C CYS A 91 20.87 3.51 1.07
N SER A 92 22.15 3.87 1.02
CA SER A 92 22.73 4.73 -0.01
C SER A 92 22.76 4.08 -1.40
N SER A 93 22.40 2.79 -1.51
CA SER A 93 22.61 1.99 -2.71
C SER A 93 21.39 1.88 -3.64
N PHE A 94 20.18 2.16 -3.15
CA PHE A 94 18.95 1.98 -3.93
C PHE A 94 17.97 3.15 -3.78
N GLN A 95 17.21 3.40 -4.85
CA GLN A 95 16.11 4.36 -4.83
C GLN A 95 15.06 3.92 -3.81
N GLU A 96 14.71 4.81 -2.89
CA GLU A 96 13.76 4.49 -1.81
C GLU A 96 12.34 4.27 -2.38
N SER A 97 12.00 3.02 -2.70
CA SER A 97 10.67 2.57 -3.11
C SER A 97 9.89 2.02 -1.92
N THR A 98 8.57 1.85 -2.07
CA THR A 98 7.72 1.29 -1.01
C THR A 98 8.16 -0.13 -0.63
N ILE A 99 8.41 -0.99 -1.62
CA ILE A 99 8.88 -2.36 -1.37
C ILE A 99 10.28 -2.38 -0.77
N HIS A 100 11.18 -1.50 -1.22
CA HIS A 100 12.51 -1.41 -0.65
C HIS A 100 12.46 -1.10 0.85
N VAL A 101 11.73 -0.05 1.23
CA VAL A 101 11.65 0.38 2.64
C VAL A 101 11.01 -0.68 3.52
N LEU A 102 9.97 -1.35 3.05
CA LEU A 102 9.18 -2.25 3.88
C LEU A 102 9.71 -3.69 3.90
N TRP A 103 10.40 -4.13 2.84
CA TRP A 103 10.81 -5.51 2.67
C TRP A 103 12.31 -5.66 2.42
N GLU A 104 12.86 -5.03 1.38
CA GLU A 104 14.20 -5.39 0.88
C GLU A 104 15.36 -4.71 1.61
N CYS A 105 15.11 -3.56 2.25
CA CYS A 105 16.14 -2.79 2.92
C CYS A 105 16.78 -3.59 4.06
N LYS A 106 18.11 -3.47 4.24
CA LYS A 106 18.84 -4.15 5.31
C LYS A 106 18.24 -3.87 6.70
N ALA A 107 17.88 -2.62 6.97
CA ALA A 107 17.26 -2.24 8.24
C ALA A 107 15.86 -2.89 8.44
N ALA A 108 15.11 -3.10 7.36
CA ALA A 108 13.86 -3.84 7.41
C ALA A 108 14.12 -5.33 7.61
N GLN A 109 15.10 -5.90 6.90
CA GLN A 109 15.51 -7.29 7.04
C GLN A 109 15.93 -7.61 8.48
N ASP A 110 16.69 -6.75 9.16
CA ASP A 110 17.05 -6.96 10.58
C ASP A 110 15.82 -7.13 11.49
N ILE A 111 14.71 -6.45 11.17
CA ILE A 111 13.43 -6.59 11.86
C ILE A 111 12.75 -7.93 11.47
N TRP A 112 12.72 -8.25 10.17
CA TRP A 112 12.13 -9.51 9.66
C TRP A 112 12.83 -10.76 10.20
N HIS A 113 14.14 -10.71 10.47
CA HIS A 113 14.89 -11.80 11.10
C HIS A 113 14.39 -12.17 12.49
N GLY A 114 13.71 -11.26 13.20
CA GLY A 114 13.06 -11.55 14.47
C GLY A 114 11.56 -11.85 14.39
N SER A 115 11.02 -12.06 13.17
CA SER A 115 9.62 -12.45 12.94
C SER A 115 9.42 -13.97 12.94
N THR A 116 8.29 -14.47 12.44
CA THR A 116 8.01 -15.92 12.32
C THR A 116 8.95 -16.60 11.34
N LYS A 117 9.18 -17.91 11.53
CA LYS A 117 10.02 -18.72 10.62
C LYS A 117 9.49 -18.72 9.18
N ALA A 118 8.18 -18.58 8.98
CA ALA A 118 7.59 -18.53 7.64
C ALA A 118 7.99 -17.23 6.92
N LEU A 119 7.91 -16.09 7.61
CA LEU A 119 8.34 -14.79 7.09
C LEU A 119 9.85 -14.75 6.81
N GLN A 120 10.67 -15.33 7.69
CA GLN A 120 12.13 -15.39 7.50
C GLN A 120 12.54 -16.19 6.25
N LYS A 121 11.74 -17.16 5.83
CA LYS A 121 12.00 -17.99 4.63
C LYS A 121 11.52 -17.33 3.33
N CYS A 122 10.81 -16.22 3.42
CA CYS A 122 10.27 -15.53 2.27
C CYS A 122 11.37 -14.74 1.56
N GLY A 123 11.48 -14.94 0.24
CA GLY A 123 12.52 -14.29 -0.56
C GLY A 123 12.22 -12.83 -0.86
N ILE A 124 13.26 -12.10 -1.25
CA ILE A 124 13.18 -10.76 -1.86
C ILE A 124 13.05 -10.86 -3.38
N GLY A 125 12.88 -9.73 -4.07
CA GLY A 125 12.84 -9.64 -5.54
C GLY A 125 11.43 -9.52 -6.14
N GLN A 126 10.41 -9.27 -5.32
CA GLN A 126 9.08 -8.92 -5.81
C GLN A 126 9.10 -7.53 -6.44
N THR A 127 8.25 -7.29 -7.43
CA THR A 127 8.29 -6.04 -8.23
C THR A 127 7.75 -4.83 -7.47
N ASP A 128 6.77 -5.06 -6.60
CA ASP A 128 6.11 -4.04 -5.80
C ASP A 128 5.44 -4.66 -4.57
N PHE A 129 4.83 -3.82 -3.74
CA PHE A 129 4.20 -4.28 -2.50
C PHE A 129 2.95 -5.15 -2.74
N VAL A 130 2.26 -5.02 -3.89
CA VAL A 130 1.13 -5.88 -4.23
C VAL A 130 1.63 -7.28 -4.53
N ALA A 131 2.64 -7.41 -5.39
CA ALA A 131 3.26 -8.69 -5.72
C ALA A 131 3.86 -9.37 -4.48
N LEU A 132 4.41 -8.59 -3.55
CA LEU A 132 4.84 -9.09 -2.24
C LEU A 132 3.66 -9.65 -1.43
N LEU A 133 2.55 -8.90 -1.30
CA LEU A 133 1.39 -9.41 -0.59
C LEU A 133 0.82 -10.67 -1.24
N GLU A 134 0.70 -10.71 -2.56
CA GLU A 134 0.26 -11.93 -3.26
C GLU A 134 1.14 -13.13 -2.92
N TYR A 135 2.46 -12.96 -3.01
CA TYR A 135 3.45 -13.99 -2.68
C TYR A 135 3.35 -14.46 -1.23
N LEU A 136 3.14 -13.54 -0.28
CA LEU A 136 3.03 -13.86 1.14
C LEU A 136 1.68 -14.50 1.49
N LEU A 137 0.58 -14.07 0.86
CA LEU A 137 -0.76 -14.65 1.06
C LEU A 137 -0.87 -16.11 0.62
N ASP A 138 0.06 -16.59 -0.20
CA ASP A 138 0.16 -18.00 -0.60
C ASP A 138 1.02 -18.84 0.35
N ARG A 139 1.71 -18.22 1.30
CA ARG A 139 2.73 -18.86 2.15
C ARG A 139 2.50 -18.71 3.65
N LEU A 140 1.69 -17.74 4.03
CA LEU A 140 1.47 -17.36 5.41
C LEU A 140 0.04 -17.67 5.85
N GLU A 141 -0.10 -18.04 7.11
CA GLU A 141 -1.42 -18.12 7.74
C GLU A 141 -1.97 -16.71 8.01
N LYS A 142 -3.29 -16.62 8.24
CA LYS A 142 -3.97 -15.33 8.48
C LYS A 142 -3.31 -14.53 9.62
N THR A 143 -2.99 -15.18 10.74
CA THR A 143 -2.34 -14.56 11.91
C THR A 143 -0.93 -14.06 11.59
N GLU A 144 -0.19 -14.78 10.75
CA GLU A 144 1.13 -14.36 10.29
C GLU A 144 1.06 -13.16 9.34
N VAL A 145 0.04 -13.11 8.48
CA VAL A 145 -0.23 -11.93 7.64
C VAL A 145 -0.61 -10.72 8.50
N GLU A 146 -1.42 -10.92 9.54
CA GLU A 146 -1.77 -9.87 10.50
C GLU A 146 -0.51 -9.32 11.18
N LEU A 147 0.34 -10.19 11.73
CA LEU A 147 1.62 -9.80 12.34
C LEU A 147 2.53 -9.09 11.34
N MET A 148 2.65 -9.60 10.11
CA MET A 148 3.44 -8.99 9.04
C MET A 148 2.99 -7.55 8.79
N MET A 149 1.68 -7.32 8.69
CA MET A 149 1.13 -5.96 8.49
C MET A 149 1.44 -5.03 9.66
N MET A 150 1.42 -5.54 10.90
CA MET A 150 1.82 -4.77 12.09
C MET A 150 3.31 -4.38 12.04
N GLN A 151 4.18 -5.33 11.69
CA GLN A 151 5.62 -5.10 11.56
C GLN A 151 5.94 -4.13 10.43
N ALA A 152 5.34 -4.31 9.25
CA ALA A 152 5.51 -3.40 8.12
C ALA A 152 5.11 -1.95 8.48
N TRP A 153 4.03 -1.77 9.24
CA TRP A 153 3.63 -0.46 9.74
C TRP A 153 4.65 0.13 10.73
N LEU A 154 5.25 -0.68 11.60
CA LEU A 154 6.30 -0.24 12.51
C LEU A 154 7.60 0.11 11.77
N ILE A 155 7.99 -0.68 10.76
CA ILE A 155 9.13 -0.38 9.88
C ILE A 155 8.92 0.99 9.21
N TRP A 156 7.72 1.23 8.69
CA TRP A 156 7.37 2.52 8.09
C TRP A 156 7.48 3.69 9.08
N ASN A 157 6.94 3.52 10.29
CA ASN A 157 7.04 4.54 11.33
C ASN A 157 8.48 4.77 11.77
N GLN A 158 9.28 3.71 11.85
CA GLN A 158 10.68 3.79 12.23
C GLN A 158 11.48 4.57 11.19
N ARG A 159 11.22 4.32 9.91
CA ARG A 159 11.75 5.12 8.81
C ARG A 159 11.37 6.59 8.97
N ASN A 160 10.09 6.90 9.20
CA ASN A 160 9.63 8.28 9.31
C ASN A 160 10.26 9.00 10.50
N ARG A 161 10.34 8.31 11.66
CA ARG A 161 11.01 8.83 12.86
C ARG A 161 12.41 9.32 12.54
N VAL A 162 13.19 8.55 11.78
CA VAL A 162 14.57 8.91 11.47
C VAL A 162 14.68 9.99 10.40
N VAL A 163 13.82 9.94 9.38
CA VAL A 163 13.72 11.03 8.39
C VAL A 163 13.44 12.39 9.06
N HIS A 164 12.74 12.38 10.20
CA HIS A 164 12.45 13.57 11.01
C HIS A 164 13.42 13.76 12.20
N GLY A 165 14.64 13.21 12.12
CA GLY A 165 15.72 13.47 13.09
C GLY A 165 15.72 12.61 14.36
N GLY A 166 14.83 11.62 14.45
CA GLY A 166 14.82 10.65 15.55
C GLY A 166 15.82 9.51 15.37
N GLN A 167 16.04 8.74 16.44
CA GLN A 167 16.93 7.57 16.43
C GLN A 167 16.24 6.30 15.95
N PHE A 168 17.04 5.38 15.38
CA PHE A 168 16.60 4.03 15.07
C PHE A 168 16.39 3.20 16.34
N LEU A 169 15.26 2.51 16.46
CA LEU A 169 14.98 1.63 17.59
C LEU A 169 15.47 0.21 17.31
N GLU A 170 15.89 -0.48 18.36
CA GLU A 170 16.36 -1.87 18.29
C GLU A 170 15.31 -2.79 17.62
N PRO A 171 15.71 -3.61 16.61
CA PRO A 171 14.80 -4.51 15.90
C PRO A 171 14.00 -5.44 16.81
N GLY A 172 14.64 -5.99 17.85
CA GLY A 172 13.99 -6.87 18.82
C GLY A 172 12.85 -6.17 19.60
N TRP A 173 12.99 -4.87 19.88
CA TRP A 173 11.93 -4.10 20.53
C TRP A 173 10.74 -3.89 19.58
N LEU A 174 11.02 -3.58 18.31
CA LEU A 174 9.98 -3.40 17.28
C LEU A 174 9.18 -4.69 17.07
N ASN A 175 9.84 -5.84 17.06
CA ASN A 175 9.18 -7.15 16.95
C ASN A 175 8.25 -7.44 18.13
N LYS A 176 8.71 -7.22 19.36
CA LYS A 176 7.87 -7.35 20.56
C LYS A 176 6.69 -6.37 20.53
N ARG A 177 6.93 -5.14 20.07
CA ARG A 177 5.87 -4.12 19.96
C ARG A 177 4.81 -4.51 18.92
N ALA A 178 5.20 -5.12 17.80
CA ALA A 178 4.27 -5.59 16.78
C ALA A 178 3.31 -6.65 17.34
N ALA A 179 3.86 -7.67 18.01
CA ALA A 179 3.07 -8.73 18.63
C ALA A 179 2.10 -8.16 19.68
N LYS A 180 2.59 -7.29 20.57
CA LYS A 180 1.75 -6.65 21.60
C LYS A 180 0.61 -5.82 20.99
N LEU A 181 0.88 -5.04 19.93
CA LEU A 181 -0.15 -4.26 19.27
C LEU A 181 -1.23 -5.13 18.59
N LEU A 182 -0.87 -6.36 18.20
CA LEU A 182 -1.81 -7.31 17.60
C LEU A 182 -2.68 -7.95 18.69
N GLU A 183 -2.10 -8.31 19.83
CA GLU A 183 -2.85 -8.85 20.98
C GLU A 183 -3.84 -7.85 21.58
N GLU A 184 -3.53 -6.55 21.50
CA GLU A 184 -4.39 -5.45 21.98
C GLU A 184 -5.62 -5.19 21.08
N PHE A 185 -5.75 -5.86 19.91
CA PHE A 185 -6.79 -5.58 18.90
C PHE A 185 -7.69 -6.79 18.60
#